data_AF-A0A7V3UXV4-F1
#
_entry.id   AF-A0A7V3UXV4-F1
#
_cell.length_a   1.000
_cell.length_b   1.000
_cell.length_c   1.000
_cell.angle_alpha   90.00
_cell.angle_beta   90.00
_cell.angle_gamma   90.00
#
_symmetry.space_group_name_H-M   'P 1'
#
loop_
_entity.id
_entity.type
_entity.pdbx_description
1 polymer ?
#
loop_
_entity_poly.entity_id
_entity_poly.type
_entity_poly.pdbx_seq_one_letter_code
_entity_poly.pdbx_strand_id
1 'polypeptide(L)'
;MGSCLRFCLPTQLRPYDPGYTDTVRLRLDTSGEGRELDRPATWQAHRIAFDWGAVVVAVADEAACRDAGISLSAALPDGRRLVAFAFSWPQGSSVDADEGQPCGEIAAALGDLRDFAEHDIARQLERLGYAAIPHTGVRAAEAVRATGMGSLDAAGNVVVDGLGRRAFIGAVITSAPLQVGRAINPSPRSRDLWSLFRCLAGRRISRGPSVAEGEQLGGDWLATRFLDALMGTVDLIGVAPVSRLDELVSQLDGKLDTEAMGLAAVDRGDVHGPVRPEVQARREPVLRRPAELLEGASSVVVLGTRVPAVTLQRATEPPADAVGPCAYAVCQARRELRYAAYWLAQALGESGYRATVVDDLLGTGSLQANPRGPQPDFRCSALAAVAAGLGHLLHTGAVWTPEYDTRVLFISVVTDAPLPPSPLLDEAAPCAACHRPCVAACPTKALSTTTVTVEMEGRAISFGALDWLRCEWAKRYGLVGAEGPRWIGSLTDIYPPDGEVTPGDLLSAYAQLDPSQKHFLCIVEPCLRACHLHLRGREN
;
A
#
# COMPACT_ATOMS: atom_id res chain seq x y z
N MET A 1 -20.96 15.03 9.09
CA MET A 1 -20.99 14.41 10.44
C MET A 1 -22.42 13.96 10.72
N GLY A 2 -22.62 12.73 11.21
CA GLY A 2 -23.97 12.29 11.58
C GLY A 2 -24.48 13.08 12.80
N SER A 3 -25.69 13.64 12.72
CA SER A 3 -26.29 14.46 13.78
C SER A 3 -26.35 13.74 15.14
N CYS A 4 -26.35 12.41 15.14
CA CYS A 4 -26.35 11.60 16.36
C CYS A 4 -25.16 11.89 17.27
N LEU A 5 -23.94 12.02 16.72
CA LEU A 5 -22.74 12.31 17.53
C LEU A 5 -22.74 13.74 18.10
N ARG A 6 -23.50 14.65 17.48
CA ARG A 6 -23.59 16.05 17.88
C ARG A 6 -24.57 16.28 19.05
N PHE A 7 -25.62 15.48 19.14
CA PHE A 7 -26.71 15.68 20.11
C PHE A 7 -26.85 14.55 21.14
N CYS A 8 -26.33 13.35 20.86
CA CYS A 8 -26.46 12.17 21.72
C CYS A 8 -25.28 12.03 22.70
N LEU A 9 -25.04 13.05 23.54
CA LEU A 9 -24.08 12.99 24.66
C LEU A 9 -24.80 12.75 25.99
N PRO A 10 -24.29 12.01 26.98
CA PRO A 10 -24.85 12.00 28.33
C PRO A 10 -24.82 13.40 28.96
N THR A 11 -25.86 13.81 29.71
CA THR A 11 -26.00 15.18 30.26
C THR A 11 -24.78 15.64 31.05
N GLN A 12 -24.18 14.77 31.85
CA GLN A 12 -22.98 15.05 32.64
C GLN A 12 -21.72 15.33 31.81
N LEU A 13 -21.73 14.98 30.52
CA LEU A 13 -20.63 15.21 29.58
C LEU A 13 -20.89 16.40 28.64
N ARG A 14 -21.97 17.17 28.83
CA ARG A 14 -22.37 18.31 27.97
C ARG A 14 -22.06 19.68 28.58
N PRO A 15 -20.85 20.24 28.41
CA PRO A 15 -20.63 21.66 28.60
C PRO A 15 -21.25 22.46 27.45
N TYR A 16 -21.93 23.56 27.79
CA TYR A 16 -22.45 24.52 26.82
C TYR A 16 -21.46 25.67 26.68
N ASP A 17 -20.98 25.89 25.46
CA ASP A 17 -19.97 26.91 25.15
C ASP A 17 -20.28 27.57 23.80
N PRO A 18 -21.17 28.58 23.80
CA PRO A 18 -21.61 29.28 22.59
C PRO A 18 -20.49 30.00 21.84
N GLY A 19 -19.37 30.30 22.52
CA GLY A 19 -18.21 30.94 21.89
C GLY A 19 -17.41 29.96 21.01
N TYR A 20 -17.64 28.66 21.18
CA TYR A 20 -16.91 27.61 20.47
C TYR A 20 -17.78 26.87 19.45
N THR A 21 -19.03 26.58 19.81
CA THR A 21 -19.98 25.89 18.94
C THR A 21 -21.41 26.30 19.28
N ASP A 22 -22.28 26.25 18.28
CA ASP A 22 -23.74 26.45 18.37
C ASP A 22 -24.48 25.30 19.07
N THR A 23 -23.78 24.26 19.54
CA THR A 23 -24.33 23.09 20.25
C THR A 23 -23.60 22.81 21.58
N VAL A 24 -23.79 21.63 22.15
CA VAL A 24 -23.02 21.11 23.28
C VAL A 24 -21.66 20.56 22.84
N ARG A 25 -20.62 20.83 23.63
CA ARG A 25 -19.31 20.18 23.47
C ARG A 25 -19.29 18.86 24.25
N LEU A 26 -18.27 18.04 24.01
CA LEU A 26 -17.89 16.96 24.94
C LEU A 26 -17.02 17.55 26.05
N ARG A 27 -17.31 17.22 27.31
CA ARG A 27 -16.44 17.56 28.44
C ARG A 27 -15.10 16.84 28.31
N LEU A 28 -14.03 17.60 28.14
CA LEU A 28 -12.66 17.09 28.25
C LEU A 28 -12.26 16.91 29.72
N ASP A 29 -11.19 16.14 29.95
CA ASP A 29 -10.52 16.08 31.24
C ASP A 29 -9.98 17.49 31.60
N THR A 30 -9.91 17.81 32.89
CA THR A 30 -9.42 19.12 33.38
C THR A 30 -8.01 19.06 33.96
N SER A 31 -7.33 17.91 33.86
CA SER A 31 -5.98 17.69 34.42
C SER A 31 -4.89 18.62 33.88
N GLY A 32 -5.06 19.11 32.65
CA GLY A 32 -4.22 20.12 32.00
C GLY A 32 -4.66 21.57 32.18
N GLU A 33 -5.82 21.82 32.80
CA GLU A 33 -6.42 23.15 32.87
C GLU A 33 -5.56 24.14 33.68
N GLY A 34 -5.46 25.39 33.20
CA GLY A 34 -4.73 26.47 33.87
C GLY A 34 -3.19 26.42 33.78
N ARG A 35 -2.60 25.43 33.10
CA ARG A 35 -1.14 25.36 32.91
C ARG A 35 -0.66 26.40 31.90
N GLU A 36 0.42 27.10 32.22
CA GLU A 36 1.11 28.00 31.28
C GLU A 36 2.02 27.25 30.31
N LEU A 37 2.54 26.09 30.73
CA LEU A 37 3.43 25.21 29.97
C LEU A 37 3.28 23.76 30.42
N ASP A 38 3.15 22.81 29.50
CA ASP A 38 3.06 21.38 29.79
C ASP A 38 4.16 20.57 29.08
N ARG A 39 5.29 20.38 29.79
CA ARG A 39 6.43 19.60 29.30
C ARG A 39 6.12 18.10 29.15
N PRO A 40 5.45 17.43 30.12
CA PRO A 40 5.03 16.04 29.94
C PRO A 40 4.17 15.83 28.68
N ALA A 41 3.20 16.69 28.41
CA ALA A 41 2.40 16.63 27.19
C ALA A 41 3.27 16.77 25.93
N THR A 42 4.26 17.67 25.98
CA THR A 42 5.22 17.88 24.87
C THR A 42 6.02 16.60 24.59
N TRP A 43 6.58 15.98 25.63
CA TRP A 43 7.35 14.75 25.47
C TRP A 43 6.50 13.59 24.99
N GLN A 44 5.24 13.50 25.42
CA GLN A 44 4.33 12.47 24.95
C GLN A 44 3.99 12.65 23.46
N ALA A 45 3.73 13.88 23.01
CA ALA A 45 3.51 14.17 21.59
C ALA A 45 4.75 13.82 20.74
N HIS A 46 5.94 14.22 21.19
CA HIS A 46 7.20 13.87 20.52
C HIS A 46 7.40 12.35 20.45
N ARG A 47 7.23 11.65 21.58
CA ARG A 47 7.38 10.20 21.66
C ARG A 47 6.45 9.47 20.70
N ILE A 48 5.18 9.87 20.63
CA ILE A 48 4.20 9.25 19.72
C ILE A 48 4.63 9.43 18.26
N ALA A 49 5.02 10.64 17.85
CA ALA A 49 5.51 10.86 16.50
C ALA A 49 6.76 10.00 16.19
N PHE A 50 7.69 9.87 17.13
CA PHE A 50 8.88 9.03 17.00
C PHE A 50 8.55 7.52 16.97
N ASP A 51 7.59 7.05 17.77
CA ASP A 51 7.12 5.66 17.78
C ASP A 51 6.54 5.26 16.41
N TRP A 52 5.86 6.20 15.74
CA TRP A 52 5.34 6.04 14.38
C TRP A 52 6.41 6.17 13.29
N GLY A 53 7.61 6.65 13.64
CA GLY A 53 8.75 6.70 12.74
C GLY A 53 9.17 8.08 12.24
N ALA A 54 8.61 9.15 12.79
CA ALA A 54 9.12 10.48 12.50
C ALA A 54 10.59 10.59 12.96
N VAL A 55 11.39 11.35 12.21
CA VAL A 55 12.80 11.60 12.54
C VAL A 55 12.94 12.95 13.25
N VAL A 56 12.10 13.93 12.90
CA VAL A 56 12.11 15.26 13.49
C VAL A 56 10.70 15.62 13.95
N VAL A 57 10.60 16.24 15.12
CA VAL A 57 9.36 16.85 15.63
C VAL A 57 9.68 18.27 16.09
N ALA A 58 8.82 19.22 15.77
CA ALA A 58 8.97 20.59 16.23
C ALA A 58 7.61 21.21 16.60
N VAL A 59 7.65 22.13 17.54
CA VAL A 59 6.47 22.82 18.08
C VAL A 59 6.63 24.32 17.85
N ALA A 60 5.63 24.94 17.23
CA ALA A 60 5.52 26.38 17.06
C ALA A 60 4.43 26.97 17.96
N ASP A 61 4.60 28.23 18.34
CA ASP A 61 3.56 29.03 18.96
C ASP A 61 2.70 29.74 17.91
N GLU A 62 1.63 30.40 18.39
CA GLU A 62 0.68 31.11 17.56
C GLU A 62 1.32 32.27 16.77
N ALA A 63 2.32 32.95 17.33
CA ALA A 63 2.98 34.07 16.66
C ALA A 63 3.77 33.57 15.44
N ALA A 64 4.59 32.54 15.63
CA ALA A 64 5.33 31.93 14.53
C ALA A 64 4.40 31.31 13.47
N CYS A 65 3.28 30.72 13.90
CA CYS A 65 2.25 30.22 12.97
C CYS A 65 1.66 31.34 12.12
N ARG A 66 1.28 32.47 12.75
CA ARG A 66 0.73 33.65 12.06
C ARG A 66 1.73 34.24 11.07
N ASP A 67 3.00 34.35 11.45
CA ASP A 67 4.06 34.85 10.57
C ASP A 67 4.29 33.93 9.35
N ALA A 68 4.04 32.62 9.51
CA ALA A 68 4.08 31.65 8.44
C ALA A 68 2.80 31.57 7.60
N GLY A 69 1.75 32.33 7.95
CA GLY A 69 0.45 32.34 7.26
C GLY A 69 -0.55 31.30 7.76
N ILE A 70 -0.31 30.67 8.92
CA ILE A 70 -1.19 29.66 9.52
C ILE A 70 -2.09 30.32 10.57
N SER A 71 -3.40 30.16 10.43
CA SER A 71 -4.37 30.54 11.47
C SER A 71 -4.79 29.31 12.26
N LEU A 72 -4.26 29.17 13.49
CA LEU A 72 -4.62 28.06 14.37
C LEU A 72 -6.12 28.10 14.75
N SER A 73 -6.62 29.31 15.05
CA SER A 73 -8.02 29.55 15.46
C SER A 73 -9.05 29.26 14.37
N ALA A 74 -8.65 29.29 13.09
CA ALA A 74 -9.53 28.92 11.98
C ALA A 74 -9.87 27.41 11.99
N ALA A 75 -8.95 26.56 12.45
CA ALA A 75 -9.17 25.13 12.58
C ALA A 75 -9.66 24.75 13.98
N LEU A 76 -9.08 25.36 15.03
CA LEU A 76 -9.36 25.07 16.42
C LEU A 76 -9.50 26.38 17.20
N PRO A 77 -10.70 26.81 17.63
CA PRO A 77 -10.92 28.16 18.21
C PRO A 77 -9.99 28.55 19.35
N ASP A 78 -9.60 27.58 20.18
CA ASP A 78 -8.68 27.72 21.32
C ASP A 78 -7.26 27.22 21.04
N GLY A 79 -6.90 27.03 19.76
CA GLY A 79 -5.61 26.51 19.32
C GLY A 79 -4.45 27.44 19.66
N ARG A 80 -3.42 26.90 20.33
CA ARG A 80 -2.26 27.64 20.85
C ARG A 80 -0.93 27.21 20.23
N ARG A 81 -0.86 25.96 19.75
CA ARG A 81 0.37 25.33 19.27
C ARG A 81 0.12 24.55 17.99
N LEU A 82 1.15 24.53 17.16
CA LEU A 82 1.30 23.60 16.05
C LEU A 82 2.39 22.60 16.39
N VAL A 83 2.06 21.31 16.36
CA VAL A 83 3.04 20.22 16.39
C VAL A 83 3.21 19.75 14.96
N ALA A 84 4.40 19.92 14.40
CA ALA A 84 4.72 19.38 13.08
C ALA A 84 5.87 18.38 13.19
N PHE A 85 5.85 17.36 12.33
CA PHE A 85 6.82 16.28 12.36
C PHE A 85 7.08 15.77 10.96
N ALA A 86 8.28 15.19 10.75
CA ALA A 86 8.74 14.76 9.44
C ALA A 86 9.23 13.31 9.46
N PHE A 87 8.73 12.52 8.51
CA PHE A 87 9.29 11.23 8.12
C PHE A 87 10.28 11.42 6.98
N SER A 88 11.21 10.50 6.82
CA SER A 88 12.11 10.45 5.67
C SER A 88 11.71 9.35 4.69
N TRP A 89 12.43 9.22 3.58
CA TRP A 89 12.47 8.00 2.76
C TRP A 89 13.88 7.82 2.15
N PRO A 90 14.27 6.58 1.80
CA PRO A 90 15.60 6.30 1.29
C PRO A 90 15.80 6.89 -0.11
N GLN A 91 17.06 7.12 -0.46
CA GLN A 91 17.42 7.50 -1.82
C GLN A 91 17.04 6.38 -2.81
N GLY A 92 16.54 6.77 -3.98
CA GLY A 92 15.98 5.87 -4.99
C GLY A 92 14.46 5.70 -4.92
N SER A 93 13.84 6.10 -3.80
CA SER A 93 12.38 6.06 -3.61
C SER A 93 11.67 7.38 -3.94
N SER A 94 12.25 8.22 -4.79
CA SER A 94 11.62 9.46 -5.27
C SER A 94 11.16 9.30 -6.72
N VAL A 95 10.25 10.16 -7.18
CA VAL A 95 9.94 10.26 -8.61
C VAL A 95 11.13 10.90 -9.33
N ASP A 96 11.42 10.47 -10.56
CA ASP A 96 12.62 10.90 -11.30
C ASP A 96 12.69 12.43 -11.50
N ALA A 97 11.54 13.09 -11.62
CA ALA A 97 11.44 14.52 -11.86
C ALA A 97 11.63 15.39 -10.59
N ASP A 98 11.44 14.81 -9.40
CA ASP A 98 11.47 15.56 -8.14
C ASP A 98 11.90 14.67 -6.97
N GLU A 99 13.14 14.86 -6.50
CA GLU A 99 13.66 14.17 -5.33
C GLU A 99 12.82 14.39 -4.07
N GLY A 100 12.15 15.54 -3.95
CA GLY A 100 11.28 15.88 -2.83
C GLY A 100 9.90 15.23 -2.86
N GLN A 101 9.59 14.47 -3.91
CA GLN A 101 8.35 13.72 -4.03
C GLN A 101 8.63 12.20 -4.01
N PRO A 102 8.10 11.46 -3.02
CA PRO A 102 8.31 10.01 -2.96
C PRO A 102 7.56 9.29 -4.10
N CYS A 103 8.03 8.10 -4.47
CA CYS A 103 7.28 7.22 -5.36
C CYS A 103 5.92 6.83 -4.74
N GLY A 104 4.96 6.40 -5.57
CA GLY A 104 3.56 6.23 -5.16
C GLY A 104 3.37 5.28 -3.97
N GLU A 105 4.14 4.18 -3.94
CA GLU A 105 4.11 3.17 -2.89
C GLU A 105 4.58 3.72 -1.54
N ILE A 106 5.67 4.50 -1.56
CA ILE A 106 6.20 5.18 -0.37
C ILE A 106 5.28 6.32 0.06
N ALA A 107 4.73 7.11 -0.88
CA ALA A 107 3.74 8.14 -0.59
C ALA A 107 2.52 7.57 0.13
N ALA A 108 2.00 6.42 -0.33
CA ALA A 108 0.86 5.76 0.29
C ALA A 108 1.19 5.28 1.73
N ALA A 109 2.35 4.65 1.94
CA ALA A 109 2.79 4.21 3.26
C ALA A 109 2.97 5.40 4.22
N LEU A 110 3.67 6.45 3.78
CA LEU A 110 3.93 7.65 4.59
C LEU A 110 2.64 8.43 4.89
N GLY A 111 1.68 8.47 3.96
CA GLY A 111 0.37 9.07 4.19
C GLY A 111 -0.37 8.41 5.36
N ASP A 112 -0.45 7.09 5.36
CA ASP A 112 -1.09 6.35 6.46
C ASP A 112 -0.31 6.48 7.79
N LEU A 113 1.03 6.38 7.77
CA LEU A 113 1.86 6.57 8.97
C LEU A 113 1.72 7.98 9.57
N ARG A 114 1.65 9.00 8.71
CA ARG A 114 1.35 10.38 9.12
C ARG A 114 -0.02 10.44 9.79
N ASP A 115 -1.05 9.91 9.15
CA ASP A 115 -2.42 9.97 9.67
C ASP A 115 -2.55 9.26 11.03
N PHE A 116 -1.88 8.12 11.22
CA PHE A 116 -1.81 7.44 12.51
C PHE A 116 -1.10 8.29 13.57
N ALA A 117 0.04 8.88 13.24
CA ALA A 117 0.77 9.76 14.16
C ALA A 117 -0.06 10.99 14.55
N GLU A 118 -0.68 11.67 13.58
CA GLU A 118 -1.53 12.84 13.86
C GLU A 118 -2.71 12.45 14.77
N HIS A 119 -3.37 11.33 14.47
CA HIS A 119 -4.52 10.86 15.24
C HIS A 119 -4.13 10.47 16.67
N ASP A 120 -3.02 9.74 16.86
CA ASP A 120 -2.59 9.32 18.19
C ASP A 120 -2.07 10.48 19.03
N ILE A 121 -1.38 11.46 18.43
CA ILE A 121 -1.00 12.70 19.13
C ILE A 121 -2.26 13.42 19.59
N ALA A 122 -3.24 13.62 18.69
CA ALA A 122 -4.47 14.32 19.03
C ALA A 122 -5.22 13.61 20.17
N ARG A 123 -5.41 12.29 20.05
CA ARG A 123 -6.05 11.46 21.08
C ARG A 123 -5.32 11.50 22.42
N GLN A 124 -3.99 11.52 22.41
CA GLN A 124 -3.22 11.60 23.64
C GLN A 124 -3.32 12.97 24.31
N LEU A 125 -3.32 14.06 23.54
CA LEU A 125 -3.51 15.40 24.07
C LEU A 125 -4.92 15.60 24.63
N GLU A 126 -5.95 15.03 23.99
CA GLU A 126 -7.33 15.02 24.50
C GLU A 126 -7.45 14.28 25.84
N ARG A 127 -6.74 13.17 26.02
CA ARG A 127 -6.66 12.47 27.32
C ARG A 127 -6.05 13.30 28.44
N LEU A 128 -5.21 14.28 28.09
CA LEU A 128 -4.62 15.23 29.04
C LEU A 128 -5.49 16.48 29.26
N GLY A 129 -6.66 16.55 28.61
CA GLY A 129 -7.59 17.67 28.74
C GLY A 129 -7.42 18.77 27.70
N TYR A 130 -6.64 18.56 26.65
CA TYR A 130 -6.40 19.56 25.61
C TYR A 130 -7.12 19.22 24.32
N ALA A 131 -7.76 20.20 23.69
CA ALA A 131 -8.31 20.01 22.36
C ALA A 131 -7.17 19.85 21.35
N ALA A 132 -7.33 18.92 20.40
CA ALA A 132 -6.36 18.71 19.34
C ALA A 132 -7.05 18.23 18.07
N ILE A 133 -6.62 18.74 16.92
CA ILE A 133 -7.19 18.41 15.61
C ILE A 133 -6.07 17.90 14.70
N PRO A 134 -6.18 16.67 14.18
CA PRO A 134 -5.33 16.16 13.11
C PRO A 134 -5.83 16.62 11.73
N HIS A 135 -5.09 16.34 10.67
CA HIS A 135 -5.44 16.62 9.28
C HIS A 135 -5.85 18.09 9.04
N THR A 136 -5.00 19.00 9.51
CA THR A 136 -5.31 20.44 9.61
C THR A 136 -5.19 21.22 8.29
N GLY A 137 -4.80 20.57 7.21
CA GLY A 137 -4.59 21.21 5.90
C GLY A 137 -3.37 22.15 5.84
N VAL A 138 -2.59 22.23 6.92
CA VAL A 138 -1.34 23.00 6.99
C VAL A 138 -0.37 22.46 5.94
N ARG A 139 0.13 23.36 5.08
CA ARG A 139 1.06 22.96 4.01
C ARG A 139 2.45 22.75 4.59
N ALA A 140 3.19 21.79 4.03
CA ALA A 140 4.56 21.48 4.45
C ALA A 140 5.47 22.73 4.52
N ALA A 141 5.41 23.62 3.52
CA ALA A 141 6.18 24.86 3.48
C ALA A 141 5.81 25.86 4.59
N GLU A 142 4.56 25.88 5.04
CA GLU A 142 4.10 26.73 6.14
C GLU A 142 4.54 26.13 7.48
N ALA A 143 4.38 24.81 7.65
CA ALA A 143 4.83 24.09 8.84
C ALA A 143 6.32 24.28 9.09
N VAL A 144 7.16 24.12 8.07
CA VAL A 144 8.62 24.29 8.20
C VAL A 144 9.00 25.72 8.61
N ARG A 145 8.36 26.74 8.02
CA ARG A 145 8.60 28.14 8.39
C ARG A 145 8.15 28.44 9.82
N ALA A 146 6.99 27.94 10.23
CA ALA A 146 6.44 28.17 11.55
C ALA A 146 7.29 27.52 12.66
N THR A 147 7.74 26.28 12.46
CA THR A 147 8.43 25.52 13.51
C THR A 147 9.95 25.65 13.48
N GLY A 148 10.53 26.20 12.40
CA GLY A 148 11.98 26.25 12.22
C GLY A 148 12.63 24.88 12.14
N MET A 149 11.91 23.85 11.67
CA MET A 149 12.49 22.50 11.50
C MET A 149 13.36 22.37 10.24
N GLY A 150 13.39 23.41 9.41
CA GLY A 150 14.10 23.46 8.14
C GLY A 150 13.85 24.80 7.45
N SER A 151 14.00 24.81 6.12
CA SER A 151 13.81 26.00 5.28
C SER A 151 13.19 25.67 3.93
N LEU A 152 12.98 26.71 3.11
CA LEU A 152 12.71 26.55 1.69
C LEU A 152 14.02 26.80 0.92
N ASP A 153 14.26 26.02 -0.14
CA ASP A 153 15.36 26.30 -1.07
C ASP A 153 15.00 27.46 -2.01
N ALA A 154 15.93 27.83 -2.90
CA ALA A 154 15.74 28.93 -3.85
C ALA A 154 14.58 28.72 -4.85
N ALA A 155 14.17 27.46 -5.06
CA ALA A 155 13.04 27.09 -5.92
C ALA A 155 11.73 26.96 -5.12
N GLY A 156 11.75 27.20 -3.81
CA GLY A 156 10.59 27.10 -2.93
C GLY A 156 10.28 25.67 -2.44
N ASN A 157 11.18 24.70 -2.68
CA ASN A 157 10.98 23.34 -2.19
C ASN A 157 11.30 23.25 -0.70
N VAL A 158 10.60 22.35 -0.02
CA VAL A 158 10.81 22.09 1.41
C VAL A 158 12.11 21.33 1.64
N VAL A 159 12.94 21.83 2.56
CA VAL A 159 14.17 21.19 3.01
C VAL A 159 14.14 21.10 4.53
N VAL A 160 14.10 19.90 5.08
CA VAL A 160 14.13 19.66 6.54
C VAL A 160 15.55 19.39 7.00
N ASP A 161 15.96 20.01 8.10
CA ASP A 161 17.32 19.85 8.65
C ASP A 161 17.62 18.37 8.93
N GLY A 162 18.70 17.87 8.34
CA GLY A 162 19.13 16.47 8.46
C GLY A 162 18.39 15.46 7.56
N LEU A 163 17.27 15.84 6.95
CA LEU A 163 16.53 14.99 5.99
C LEU A 163 16.65 15.48 4.54
N GLY A 164 17.01 16.75 4.34
CA GLY A 164 17.03 17.37 3.02
C GLY A 164 15.62 17.50 2.45
N ARG A 165 15.49 17.29 1.13
CA ARG A 165 14.21 17.34 0.41
C ARG A 165 13.33 16.12 0.64
N ARG A 166 13.88 15.00 1.12
CA ARG A 166 13.15 13.75 1.35
C ARG A 166 12.46 13.76 2.71
N ALA A 167 11.49 14.65 2.86
CA ALA A 167 10.75 14.86 4.10
C ALA A 167 9.24 14.89 3.87
N PHE A 168 8.51 13.98 4.52
CA PHE A 168 7.05 13.91 4.47
C PHE A 168 6.48 14.43 5.78
N ILE A 169 5.72 15.52 5.72
CA ILE A 169 5.36 16.30 6.90
C ILE A 169 3.91 16.05 7.33
N GLY A 170 3.71 15.85 8.63
CA GLY A 170 2.43 15.85 9.32
C GLY A 170 2.30 17.02 10.29
N ALA A 171 1.06 17.37 10.64
CA ALA A 171 0.76 18.52 11.49
C ALA A 171 -0.51 18.36 12.33
N VAL A 172 -0.39 18.64 13.63
CA VAL A 172 -1.50 18.68 14.60
C VAL A 172 -1.60 20.07 15.22
N ILE A 173 -2.80 20.63 15.26
CA ILE A 173 -3.09 21.89 15.97
C ILE A 173 -3.69 21.53 17.32
N THR A 174 -3.26 22.19 18.40
CA THR A 174 -3.74 21.90 19.76
C THR A 174 -3.84 23.13 20.64
N SER A 175 -4.76 23.09 21.61
CA SER A 175 -4.83 24.06 22.70
C SER A 175 -3.85 23.76 23.84
N ALA A 176 -3.15 22.62 23.80
CA ALA A 176 -2.14 22.28 24.79
C ALA A 176 -1.00 23.31 24.81
N PRO A 177 -0.57 23.81 25.98
CA PRO A 177 0.53 24.76 26.10
C PRO A 177 1.87 24.02 26.00
N LEU A 178 2.16 23.44 24.84
CA LEU A 178 3.38 22.67 24.59
C LEU A 178 4.62 23.58 24.55
N GLN A 179 5.76 23.00 24.91
CA GLN A 179 7.06 23.67 24.84
C GLN A 179 7.49 23.84 23.39
N VAL A 180 7.69 25.09 22.98
CA VAL A 180 8.26 25.45 21.67
C VAL A 180 9.69 24.92 21.57
N GLY A 181 10.02 24.36 20.41
CA GLY A 181 11.36 23.83 20.14
C GLY A 181 11.33 22.66 19.18
N ARG A 182 12.51 22.07 18.97
CA ARG A 182 12.74 20.95 18.06
C ARG A 182 13.35 19.77 18.81
N ALA A 183 12.93 18.57 18.46
CA ALA A 183 13.53 17.31 18.89
C ALA A 183 13.86 16.43 17.67
N ILE A 184 14.96 15.69 17.76
CA ILE A 184 15.39 14.72 16.75
C ILE A 184 15.35 13.33 17.38
N ASN A 185 14.88 12.34 16.64
CA ASN A 185 14.81 10.96 17.09
C ASN A 185 16.25 10.39 17.23
N PRO A 186 16.69 10.00 18.45
CA PRO A 186 18.05 9.49 18.66
C PRO A 186 18.24 8.05 18.18
N SER A 187 17.16 7.28 17.95
CA SER A 187 17.24 5.85 17.60
C SER A 187 16.11 5.43 16.66
N PRO A 188 16.30 5.53 15.34
CA PRO A 188 15.31 5.08 14.37
C PRO A 188 15.04 3.57 14.49
N ARG A 189 13.76 3.18 14.45
CA ARG A 189 13.29 1.78 14.56
C ARG A 189 13.89 0.85 13.49
N SER A 190 14.26 1.40 12.35
CA SER A 190 14.83 0.72 11.18
C SER A 190 16.22 0.13 11.40
N ARG A 191 17.01 0.64 12.36
CA ARG A 191 18.38 0.14 12.60
C ARG A 191 18.42 -1.31 13.08
N ASP A 192 17.54 -1.68 14.00
CA ASP A 192 17.47 -3.06 14.50
C ASP A 192 16.96 -4.02 13.42
N LEU A 193 16.05 -3.54 12.55
CA LEU A 193 15.46 -4.32 11.47
C LEU A 193 16.51 -4.83 10.48
N TRP A 194 17.46 -3.97 10.10
CA TRP A 194 18.53 -4.36 9.17
C TRP A 194 19.42 -5.46 9.74
N SER A 195 19.78 -5.36 11.03
CA SER A 195 20.64 -6.36 11.68
C SER A 195 20.01 -7.76 11.66
N LEU A 196 18.70 -7.85 11.92
CA LEU A 196 17.95 -9.09 11.85
C LEU A 196 17.86 -9.62 10.42
N PHE A 197 17.52 -8.75 9.46
CA PHE A 197 17.37 -9.14 8.06
C PHE A 197 18.67 -9.71 7.48
N ARG A 198 19.82 -9.10 7.78
CA ARG A 198 21.13 -9.60 7.32
C ARG A 198 21.42 -11.03 7.76
N CYS A 199 21.02 -11.42 8.97
CA CYS A 199 21.19 -12.78 9.47
C CYS A 199 20.27 -13.80 8.77
N LEU A 200 19.20 -13.32 8.12
CA LEU A 200 18.22 -14.13 7.43
C LEU A 200 18.36 -14.08 5.90
N ALA A 201 19.19 -13.19 5.37
CA ALA A 201 19.38 -13.01 3.94
C ALA A 201 19.83 -14.32 3.27
N GLY A 202 19.32 -14.58 2.05
CA GLY A 202 19.58 -15.82 1.31
C GLY A 202 18.67 -16.99 1.73
N ARG A 203 17.82 -16.81 2.73
CA ARG A 203 16.82 -17.81 3.13
C ARG A 203 15.47 -17.48 2.50
N ARG A 204 14.62 -18.49 2.34
CA ARG A 204 13.17 -18.29 2.13
C ARG A 204 12.53 -18.22 3.51
N ILE A 205 11.92 -17.08 3.84
CA ILE A 205 11.33 -16.83 5.16
C ILE A 205 9.82 -17.01 5.05
N SER A 206 9.22 -17.74 5.99
CA SER A 206 7.76 -17.98 6.04
C SER A 206 7.24 -17.97 7.48
N ARG A 207 6.04 -17.40 7.71
CA ARG A 207 5.29 -17.58 8.97
C ARG A 207 4.64 -18.96 9.09
N GLY A 208 4.50 -19.68 7.98
CA GLY A 208 3.85 -20.99 7.93
C GLY A 208 4.81 -22.09 8.39
N PRO A 209 4.30 -23.25 8.83
CA PRO A 209 5.18 -24.39 9.11
C PRO A 209 5.98 -24.73 7.84
N SER A 210 7.30 -24.79 7.98
CA SER A 210 8.20 -25.27 6.93
C SER A 210 7.76 -26.67 6.51
N VAL A 211 7.52 -26.90 5.22
CA VAL A 211 7.25 -28.24 4.67
C VAL A 211 8.55 -29.05 4.59
N ALA A 212 9.71 -28.37 4.64
CA ALA A 212 11.03 -28.97 4.64
C ALA A 212 11.56 -29.05 6.07
N GLU A 213 11.61 -30.28 6.58
CA GLU A 213 12.19 -30.75 7.86
C GLU A 213 11.12 -31.33 8.79
N GLY A 214 10.93 -32.65 8.66
CA GLY A 214 10.31 -33.44 9.70
C GLY A 214 11.07 -33.23 11.01
N GLU A 215 10.31 -33.02 12.08
CA GLU A 215 10.78 -32.87 13.46
C GLU A 215 11.62 -31.61 13.76
N GLN A 216 10.97 -30.53 14.21
CA GLN A 216 11.35 -29.86 15.46
C GLN A 216 10.27 -28.90 15.97
N LEU A 217 9.86 -29.13 17.22
CA LEU A 217 9.10 -28.20 18.04
C LEU A 217 9.94 -26.94 18.29
N GLY A 218 9.65 -25.88 17.55
CA GLY A 218 10.23 -24.54 17.71
C GLY A 218 10.44 -23.91 16.35
N GLY A 219 9.48 -23.12 15.85
CA GLY A 219 9.66 -22.38 14.60
C GLY A 219 10.91 -21.50 14.66
N ASP A 220 11.44 -21.12 13.49
CA ASP A 220 12.59 -20.21 13.41
C ASP A 220 12.30 -18.91 14.15
N TRP A 221 12.82 -18.81 15.37
CA TRP A 221 12.57 -17.70 16.28
C TRP A 221 13.12 -16.39 15.73
N LEU A 222 14.21 -16.44 14.94
CA LEU A 222 14.83 -15.27 14.37
C LEU A 222 13.99 -14.74 13.21
N ALA A 223 13.50 -15.62 12.35
CA ALA A 223 12.53 -15.28 11.31
C ALA A 223 11.24 -14.70 11.92
N THR A 224 10.71 -15.35 12.96
CA THR A 224 9.50 -14.88 13.66
C THR A 224 9.71 -13.48 14.24
N ARG A 225 10.82 -13.28 14.98
CA ARG A 225 11.18 -11.98 15.56
C ARG A 225 11.35 -10.90 14.48
N PHE A 226 11.97 -11.22 13.35
CA PHE A 226 12.13 -10.29 12.24
C PHE A 226 10.77 -9.89 11.64
N LEU A 227 9.92 -10.87 11.36
CA LEU A 227 8.59 -10.63 10.80
C LEU A 227 7.68 -9.86 11.77
N ASP A 228 7.83 -10.07 13.08
CA ASP A 228 7.08 -9.33 14.11
C ASP A 228 7.63 -7.92 14.35
N ALA A 229 8.90 -7.66 13.99
CA ALA A 229 9.48 -6.34 14.06
C ALA A 229 9.01 -5.42 12.92
N LEU A 230 8.66 -5.99 11.76
CA LEU A 230 8.11 -5.26 10.62
C LEU A 230 6.79 -4.60 11.01
N MET A 231 6.64 -3.33 10.62
CA MET A 231 5.36 -2.64 10.69
C MET A 231 4.49 -3.18 9.57
N GLY A 232 3.62 -4.10 9.95
CA GLY A 232 2.57 -4.66 9.12
C GLY A 232 2.64 -6.17 9.00
N THR A 233 1.66 -6.76 8.35
CA THR A 233 1.56 -8.23 8.25
C THR A 233 2.30 -8.73 7.02
N VAL A 234 3.43 -9.42 7.23
CA VAL A 234 4.19 -10.14 6.19
C VAL A 234 4.26 -11.61 6.55
N ASP A 235 3.91 -12.47 5.59
CA ASP A 235 3.90 -13.92 5.75
C ASP A 235 5.07 -14.61 5.03
N LEU A 236 5.62 -14.00 3.97
CA LEU A 236 6.69 -14.56 3.14
C LEU A 236 7.72 -13.49 2.78
N ILE A 237 9.00 -13.84 2.79
CA ILE A 237 10.09 -13.00 2.28
C ILE A 237 11.12 -13.85 1.52
N GLY A 238 11.53 -13.36 0.36
CA GLY A 238 12.57 -13.97 -0.46
C GLY A 238 13.41 -12.92 -1.18
N VAL A 239 14.57 -13.31 -1.66
CA VAL A 239 15.51 -12.43 -2.37
C VAL A 239 15.81 -13.02 -3.74
N ALA A 240 15.66 -12.20 -4.79
CA ALA A 240 16.09 -12.52 -6.14
C ALA A 240 17.31 -11.67 -6.51
N PRO A 241 18.33 -12.22 -7.20
CA PRO A 241 19.34 -11.41 -7.85
C PRO A 241 18.73 -10.76 -9.10
N VAL A 242 19.19 -9.56 -9.46
CA VAL A 242 18.67 -8.84 -10.63
C VAL A 242 18.81 -9.63 -11.93
N SER A 243 19.85 -10.46 -12.05
CA SER A 243 20.08 -11.33 -13.21
C SER A 243 18.92 -12.27 -13.52
N ARG A 244 18.26 -12.86 -12.50
CA ARG A 244 17.07 -13.71 -12.71
C ARG A 244 15.94 -12.92 -13.37
N LEU A 245 15.76 -11.66 -12.95
CA LEU A 245 14.67 -10.83 -13.48
C LEU A 245 14.98 -10.31 -14.88
N ASP A 246 16.24 -9.97 -15.15
CA ASP A 246 16.70 -9.60 -16.49
C ASP A 246 16.54 -10.75 -17.50
N GLU A 247 16.83 -11.98 -17.09
CA GLU A 247 16.61 -13.19 -17.90
C GLU A 247 15.12 -13.36 -18.24
N LEU A 248 14.23 -13.17 -17.26
CA LEU A 248 12.78 -13.25 -17.46
C LEU A 248 12.28 -12.16 -18.43
N VAL A 249 12.63 -10.89 -18.19
CA VAL A 249 12.19 -9.77 -19.05
C VAL A 249 12.62 -9.97 -20.49
N SER A 250 13.85 -10.43 -20.71
CA SER A 250 14.40 -10.69 -22.05
C SER A 250 13.61 -11.75 -22.85
N GLN A 251 12.97 -12.69 -22.16
CA GLN A 251 12.16 -13.74 -22.80
C GLN A 251 10.68 -13.39 -22.91
N LEU A 252 10.17 -12.52 -22.03
CA LEU A 252 8.79 -12.05 -22.06
C LEU A 252 8.57 -11.07 -23.22
N ASP A 253 9.62 -10.33 -23.59
CA ASP A 253 9.61 -9.50 -24.78
C ASP A 253 9.32 -10.35 -26.03
N GLY A 254 8.29 -9.98 -26.78
CA GLY A 254 7.78 -10.75 -27.92
C GLY A 254 6.87 -11.96 -27.58
N LYS A 255 6.70 -12.33 -26.30
CA LYS A 255 5.72 -13.35 -25.87
C LYS A 255 4.45 -12.76 -25.27
N LEU A 256 4.50 -11.51 -24.85
CA LEU A 256 3.37 -10.77 -24.31
C LEU A 256 2.94 -9.66 -25.28
N ASP A 257 1.64 -9.39 -25.32
CA ASP A 257 1.10 -8.26 -26.07
C ASP A 257 1.36 -6.95 -25.30
N THR A 258 2.57 -6.42 -25.46
CA THR A 258 2.97 -5.19 -24.77
C THR A 258 2.21 -3.96 -25.26
N GLU A 259 1.61 -4.00 -26.45
CA GLU A 259 0.77 -2.92 -26.98
C GLU A 259 -0.52 -2.83 -26.18
N ALA A 260 -1.24 -3.96 -26.06
CA ALA A 260 -2.44 -4.05 -25.23
C ALA A 260 -2.14 -3.77 -23.75
N MET A 261 -1.03 -4.28 -23.22
CA MET A 261 -0.60 -4.02 -21.83
C MET A 261 -0.30 -2.55 -21.57
N GLY A 262 0.17 -1.83 -22.58
CA GLY A 262 0.45 -0.39 -22.51
C GLY A 262 -0.80 0.48 -22.48
N LEU A 263 -1.97 -0.09 -22.76
CA LEU A 263 -3.22 0.63 -22.80
C LEU A 263 -3.87 0.72 -21.42
N ALA A 264 -4.19 1.94 -21.01
CA ALA A 264 -4.99 2.21 -19.84
C ALA A 264 -5.96 3.37 -20.11
N ALA A 265 -7.18 3.27 -19.58
CA ALA A 265 -8.15 4.36 -19.53
C ALA A 265 -8.21 4.92 -18.11
N VAL A 266 -8.33 6.24 -17.98
CA VAL A 266 -8.54 6.95 -16.72
C VAL A 266 -9.84 7.73 -16.78
N ASP A 267 -10.54 7.81 -15.66
CA ASP A 267 -11.73 8.63 -15.54
C ASP A 267 -11.35 10.08 -15.17
N ARG A 268 -11.73 11.05 -16.00
CA ARG A 268 -11.61 12.49 -15.73
C ARG A 268 -12.91 13.15 -15.28
N GLY A 269 -13.97 12.38 -15.09
CA GLY A 269 -15.24 12.86 -14.56
C GLY A 269 -15.16 13.13 -13.07
N ASP A 270 -16.17 13.84 -12.55
CA ASP A 270 -16.32 14.05 -11.11
C ASP A 270 -16.58 12.72 -10.38
N VAL A 271 -16.19 12.62 -9.10
CA VAL A 271 -16.31 11.37 -8.31
C VAL A 271 -17.73 10.78 -8.32
N HIS A 272 -18.76 11.63 -8.30
CA HIS A 272 -20.18 11.26 -8.35
C HIS A 272 -20.86 11.65 -9.68
N GLY A 273 -20.08 11.77 -10.76
CA GLY A 273 -20.56 12.14 -12.10
C GLY A 273 -20.32 11.06 -13.15
N PRO A 274 -20.80 11.26 -14.39
CA PRO A 274 -20.54 10.35 -15.50
C PRO A 274 -19.04 10.09 -15.68
N VAL A 275 -18.69 8.87 -16.08
CA VAL A 275 -17.31 8.55 -16.45
C VAL A 275 -16.94 9.33 -17.70
N ARG A 276 -15.78 9.98 -17.67
CA ARG A 276 -15.17 10.63 -18.83
C ARG A 276 -13.86 9.92 -19.13
N PRO A 277 -13.91 8.83 -19.92
CA PRO A 277 -12.77 7.98 -20.09
C PRO A 277 -11.78 8.62 -21.06
N GLU A 278 -10.52 8.70 -20.65
CA GLU A 278 -9.41 9.15 -21.49
C GLU A 278 -8.33 8.08 -21.54
N VAL A 279 -7.73 7.90 -22.71
CA VAL A 279 -6.54 7.06 -22.83
C VAL A 279 -5.39 7.73 -22.08
N GLN A 280 -4.85 7.02 -21.10
CA GLN A 280 -3.62 7.41 -20.44
C GLN A 280 -2.45 7.14 -21.37
N ALA A 281 -1.50 8.07 -21.42
CA ALA A 281 -0.26 7.86 -22.16
C ALA A 281 0.40 6.55 -21.72
N ARG A 282 0.75 5.72 -22.71
CA ARG A 282 1.44 4.47 -22.50
C ARG A 282 2.74 4.73 -21.75
N ARG A 283 3.00 3.88 -20.76
CA ARG A 283 4.31 3.81 -20.13
C ARG A 283 5.27 3.06 -21.05
N GLU A 284 6.43 3.64 -21.33
CA GLU A 284 7.49 2.96 -22.07
C GLU A 284 8.80 2.91 -21.24
N PRO A 285 9.45 1.73 -21.15
CA PRO A 285 8.95 0.43 -21.61
C PRO A 285 7.82 -0.10 -20.70
N VAL A 286 6.94 -0.94 -21.25
CA VAL A 286 5.85 -1.59 -20.49
C VAL A 286 6.43 -2.65 -19.55
N LEU A 287 7.27 -3.53 -20.10
CA LEU A 287 8.07 -4.46 -19.31
C LEU A 287 9.29 -3.73 -18.78
N ARG A 288 9.57 -3.88 -17.48
CA ARG A 288 10.64 -3.15 -16.82
C ARG A 288 11.67 -4.05 -16.20
N ARG A 289 12.93 -3.63 -16.32
CA ARG A 289 14.05 -4.21 -15.57
C ARG A 289 14.23 -3.51 -14.24
N PRO A 290 14.79 -4.19 -13.21
CA PRO A 290 15.12 -3.54 -11.94
C PRO A 290 16.00 -2.29 -12.08
N ALA A 291 16.93 -2.31 -13.04
CA ALA A 291 17.84 -1.19 -13.31
C ALA A 291 17.14 0.09 -13.82
N GLU A 292 15.95 -0.05 -14.41
CA GLU A 292 15.12 1.10 -14.86
C GLU A 292 14.39 1.76 -13.69
N LEU A 293 14.24 1.06 -12.56
CA LEU A 293 13.67 1.60 -11.33
C LEU A 293 14.73 2.15 -10.39
N LEU A 294 15.88 1.50 -10.35
CA LEU A 294 17.02 1.91 -9.55
C LEU A 294 18.30 1.57 -10.29
N GLU A 295 18.95 2.60 -10.83
CA GLU A 295 20.25 2.44 -11.49
C GLU A 295 21.25 1.76 -10.53
N GLY A 296 21.92 0.70 -10.99
CA GLY A 296 22.86 -0.07 -10.16
C GLY A 296 22.21 -1.02 -9.16
N ALA A 297 20.92 -1.35 -9.33
CA ALA A 297 20.27 -2.41 -8.55
C ALA A 297 21.05 -3.73 -8.62
N SER A 298 21.23 -4.38 -7.46
CA SER A 298 21.93 -5.66 -7.31
C SER A 298 20.99 -6.80 -6.91
N SER A 299 19.98 -6.50 -6.08
CA SER A 299 19.02 -7.50 -5.60
C SER A 299 17.62 -6.92 -5.44
N VAL A 300 16.65 -7.83 -5.39
CA VAL A 300 15.23 -7.53 -5.16
C VAL A 300 14.73 -8.37 -4.00
N VAL A 301 14.26 -7.72 -2.94
CA VAL A 301 13.56 -8.38 -1.83
C VAL A 301 12.07 -8.38 -2.13
N VAL A 302 11.43 -9.54 -2.09
CA VAL A 302 10.00 -9.70 -2.34
C VAL A 302 9.31 -10.07 -1.04
N LEU A 303 8.31 -9.27 -0.65
CA LEU A 303 7.49 -9.50 0.53
C LEU A 303 6.12 -9.99 0.10
N GLY A 304 5.58 -11.00 0.77
CA GLY A 304 4.27 -11.56 0.52
C GLY A 304 3.38 -11.53 1.75
N THR A 305 2.09 -11.20 1.56
CA THR A 305 1.07 -11.26 2.62
C THR A 305 -0.17 -11.96 2.11
N ARG A 306 -0.81 -12.78 2.95
CA ARG A 306 -1.97 -13.56 2.54
C ARG A 306 -3.29 -12.81 2.79
N VAL A 307 -4.20 -12.92 1.84
CA VAL A 307 -5.62 -12.64 2.05
C VAL A 307 -6.25 -13.78 2.86
N PRO A 308 -7.12 -13.52 3.86
CA PRO A 308 -7.75 -14.57 4.65
C PRO A 308 -8.55 -15.56 3.80
N ALA A 309 -8.36 -16.86 4.04
CA ALA A 309 -8.93 -17.91 3.20
C ALA A 309 -10.46 -17.91 3.14
N VAL A 310 -11.12 -17.77 4.29
CA VAL A 310 -12.59 -17.79 4.37
C VAL A 310 -13.18 -16.60 3.61
N THR A 311 -12.50 -15.45 3.60
CA THR A 311 -12.95 -14.28 2.88
C THR A 311 -13.03 -14.54 1.37
N LEU A 312 -11.95 -15.08 0.77
CA LEU A 312 -11.96 -15.43 -0.66
C LEU A 312 -12.93 -16.57 -0.97
N GLN A 313 -12.99 -17.57 -0.09
CA GLN A 313 -13.88 -18.72 -0.25
C GLN A 313 -15.37 -18.33 -0.25
N ARG A 314 -15.76 -17.39 0.61
CA ARG A 314 -17.16 -16.96 0.81
C ARG A 314 -17.56 -15.75 -0.03
N ALA A 315 -16.60 -15.12 -0.71
CA ALA A 315 -16.93 -14.15 -1.74
C ALA A 315 -17.90 -14.79 -2.74
N THR A 316 -18.92 -14.06 -3.15
CA THR A 316 -19.97 -14.49 -4.09
C THR A 316 -20.87 -15.65 -3.64
N GLU A 317 -20.79 -16.09 -2.38
CA GLU A 317 -21.58 -17.22 -1.86
C GLU A 317 -22.68 -16.80 -0.87
N PRO A 318 -23.87 -17.42 -0.95
CA PRO A 318 -24.98 -17.15 -0.04
C PRO A 318 -24.64 -17.58 1.39
N PRO A 319 -25.19 -16.92 2.44
CA PRO A 319 -26.26 -15.93 2.34
C PRO A 319 -25.79 -14.47 2.28
N ALA A 320 -24.48 -14.22 2.41
CA ALA A 320 -23.94 -12.87 2.58
C ALA A 320 -23.27 -12.31 1.32
N ASP A 321 -22.94 -13.16 0.34
CA ASP A 321 -22.32 -12.76 -0.92
C ASP A 321 -21.14 -11.78 -0.72
N ALA A 322 -20.23 -12.15 0.18
CA ALA A 322 -19.34 -11.25 0.90
C ALA A 322 -18.16 -10.68 0.06
N VAL A 323 -18.44 -9.99 -1.04
CA VAL A 323 -17.43 -9.38 -1.93
C VAL A 323 -16.78 -8.15 -1.31
N GLY A 324 -17.51 -7.36 -0.52
CA GLY A 324 -16.99 -6.19 0.19
C GLY A 324 -15.86 -6.55 1.18
N PRO A 325 -16.06 -7.55 2.05
CA PRO A 325 -14.98 -8.08 2.90
C PRO A 325 -13.75 -8.58 2.10
N CYS A 326 -13.94 -9.17 0.92
CA CYS A 326 -12.84 -9.59 0.04
C CYS A 326 -12.05 -8.38 -0.49
N ALA A 327 -12.74 -7.38 -1.03
CA ALA A 327 -12.12 -6.15 -1.50
C ALA A 327 -11.39 -5.41 -0.35
N TYR A 328 -11.97 -5.38 0.85
CA TYR A 328 -11.31 -4.82 2.03
C TYR A 328 -10.03 -5.59 2.38
N ALA A 329 -10.08 -6.92 2.41
CA ALA A 329 -8.93 -7.73 2.77
C ALA A 329 -7.76 -7.55 1.79
N VAL A 330 -8.03 -7.43 0.48
CA VAL A 330 -7.01 -7.11 -0.52
C VAL A 330 -6.42 -5.71 -0.28
N CYS A 331 -7.27 -4.70 -0.08
CA CYS A 331 -6.82 -3.33 0.18
C CYS A 331 -5.96 -3.24 1.46
N GLN A 332 -6.40 -3.89 2.54
CA GLN A 332 -5.66 -3.90 3.79
C GLN A 332 -4.32 -4.63 3.61
N ALA A 333 -4.31 -5.82 3.02
CA ALA A 333 -3.08 -6.56 2.71
C ALA A 333 -2.07 -5.71 1.91
N ARG A 334 -2.53 -4.95 0.91
CA ARG A 334 -1.67 -4.03 0.14
C ARG A 334 -1.09 -2.91 0.99
N ARG A 335 -1.88 -2.31 1.88
CA ARG A 335 -1.39 -1.28 2.83
C ARG A 335 -0.31 -1.85 3.76
N GLU A 336 -0.58 -3.00 4.37
CA GLU A 336 0.35 -3.70 5.26
C GLU A 336 1.68 -4.04 4.57
N LEU A 337 1.64 -4.51 3.32
CA LEU A 337 2.84 -4.75 2.50
C LEU A 337 3.65 -3.48 2.25
N ARG A 338 2.98 -2.36 1.93
CA ARG A 338 3.66 -1.07 1.69
C ARG A 338 4.32 -0.54 2.96
N TYR A 339 3.70 -0.71 4.13
CA TYR A 339 4.34 -0.37 5.41
C TYR A 339 5.62 -1.17 5.61
N ALA A 340 5.54 -2.51 5.49
CA ALA A 340 6.69 -3.38 5.69
C ALA A 340 7.81 -3.10 4.67
N ALA A 341 7.44 -2.86 3.40
CA ALA A 341 8.38 -2.51 2.34
C ALA A 341 9.05 -1.15 2.59
N TYR A 342 8.30 -0.12 3.02
CA TYR A 342 8.87 1.17 3.41
C TYR A 342 9.88 1.01 4.55
N TRP A 343 9.54 0.27 5.60
CA TRP A 343 10.44 0.09 6.74
C TRP A 343 11.68 -0.72 6.40
N LEU A 344 11.56 -1.73 5.53
CA LEU A 344 12.72 -2.45 5.02
C LEU A 344 13.60 -1.57 4.13
N ALA A 345 13.00 -0.77 3.24
CA ALA A 345 13.71 0.18 2.40
C ALA A 345 14.43 1.26 3.24
N GLN A 346 13.80 1.74 4.31
CA GLN A 346 14.43 2.63 5.29
C GLN A 346 15.63 1.99 5.98
N ALA A 347 15.49 0.74 6.44
CA ALA A 347 16.59 0.01 7.07
C ALA A 347 17.79 -0.19 6.12
N LEU A 348 17.53 -0.43 4.84
CA LEU A 348 18.56 -0.44 3.78
C LEU A 348 19.21 0.94 3.62
N GLY A 349 18.39 1.99 3.54
CA GLY A 349 18.81 3.40 3.43
C GLY A 349 19.75 3.84 4.54
N GLU A 350 19.37 3.59 5.78
CA GLU A 350 20.18 3.92 6.96
C GLU A 350 21.48 3.12 7.05
N SER A 351 21.56 2.01 6.33
CA SER A 351 22.75 1.18 6.20
C SER A 351 23.65 1.57 5.04
N GLY A 352 23.29 2.62 4.30
CA GLY A 352 24.08 3.18 3.20
C GLY A 352 23.73 2.66 1.81
N TYR A 353 22.64 1.89 1.67
CA TYR A 353 22.17 1.39 0.37
C TYR A 353 21.04 2.25 -0.17
N ARG A 354 20.85 2.25 -1.49
CA ARG A 354 19.66 2.82 -2.13
C ARG A 354 18.58 1.77 -2.24
N ALA A 355 17.33 2.21 -2.15
CA ALA A 355 16.19 1.33 -2.25
C ALA A 355 14.99 2.05 -2.86
N THR A 356 14.19 1.31 -3.62
CA THR A 356 12.88 1.74 -4.12
C THR A 356 11.85 0.64 -3.97
N VAL A 357 10.59 1.03 -3.81
CA VAL A 357 9.47 0.12 -3.60
C VAL A 357 8.55 0.18 -4.80
N VAL A 358 8.12 -0.99 -5.29
CA VAL A 358 7.23 -1.10 -6.44
C VAL A 358 6.22 -2.23 -6.24
N ASP A 359 4.94 -1.96 -6.52
CA ASP A 359 3.87 -2.96 -6.44
C ASP A 359 3.98 -4.01 -7.56
N ASP A 360 4.31 -3.58 -8.78
CA ASP A 360 4.46 -4.47 -9.95
C ASP A 360 5.81 -4.28 -10.66
N LEU A 361 6.83 -5.02 -10.23
CA LEU A 361 8.20 -4.82 -10.68
C LEU A 361 8.38 -4.93 -12.20
N LEU A 362 7.88 -6.02 -12.82
CA LEU A 362 8.13 -6.30 -14.23
C LEU A 362 7.06 -5.74 -15.17
N GLY A 363 5.99 -5.13 -14.64
CA GLY A 363 4.89 -4.61 -15.47
C GLY A 363 3.95 -5.69 -16.02
N THR A 364 3.90 -6.86 -15.40
CA THR A 364 3.09 -8.01 -15.84
C THR A 364 1.77 -8.16 -15.09
N GLY A 365 1.52 -7.31 -14.09
CA GLY A 365 0.25 -7.19 -13.38
C GLY A 365 -0.45 -5.88 -13.72
N SER A 366 -1.64 -5.68 -13.16
CA SER A 366 -2.36 -4.41 -13.30
C SER A 366 -3.18 -4.15 -12.03
N LEU A 367 -4.24 -3.37 -12.13
CA LEU A 367 -5.08 -2.95 -11.03
C LEU A 367 -6.41 -3.71 -11.06
N GLN A 368 -7.01 -3.81 -9.89
CA GLN A 368 -8.41 -4.18 -9.68
C GLN A 368 -9.17 -3.00 -9.10
N ALA A 369 -10.42 -2.79 -9.54
CA ALA A 369 -11.33 -1.83 -8.95
C ALA A 369 -11.62 -2.20 -7.49
N ASN A 370 -11.67 -1.17 -6.64
CA ASN A 370 -11.87 -1.34 -5.21
C ASN A 370 -12.44 -0.05 -4.61
N PRO A 371 -13.37 -0.12 -3.63
CA PRO A 371 -13.97 1.07 -3.02
C PRO A 371 -12.99 1.98 -2.28
N ARG A 372 -11.76 1.54 -2.03
CA ARG A 372 -10.69 2.29 -1.36
C ARG A 372 -9.61 2.77 -2.34
N GLY A 373 -10.01 2.95 -3.60
CA GLY A 373 -9.13 3.26 -4.73
C GLY A 373 -8.53 1.99 -5.34
N PRO A 374 -8.10 2.03 -6.62
CA PRO A 374 -7.56 0.88 -7.33
C PRO A 374 -6.44 0.16 -6.55
N GLN A 375 -6.48 -1.17 -6.51
CA GLN A 375 -5.48 -1.98 -5.83
C GLN A 375 -4.69 -2.82 -6.84
N PRO A 376 -3.38 -3.04 -6.66
CA PRO A 376 -2.63 -3.95 -7.53
C PRO A 376 -3.15 -5.39 -7.39
N ASP A 377 -3.35 -6.06 -8.53
CA ASP A 377 -3.91 -7.41 -8.62
C ASP A 377 -2.92 -8.50 -8.17
N PHE A 378 -3.33 -9.77 -8.16
CA PHE A 378 -2.47 -10.88 -7.69
C PHE A 378 -1.33 -11.26 -8.67
N ARG A 379 -1.23 -10.61 -9.84
CA ARG A 379 -0.11 -10.78 -10.77
C ARG A 379 1.01 -9.78 -10.54
N CYS A 380 0.72 -8.66 -9.90
CA CYS A 380 1.74 -7.67 -9.55
C CYS A 380 2.88 -8.31 -8.75
N SER A 381 4.11 -8.22 -9.28
CA SER A 381 5.33 -8.83 -8.73
C SER A 381 5.30 -10.36 -8.59
N ALA A 382 4.41 -11.08 -9.27
CA ALA A 382 4.32 -12.53 -9.23
C ALA A 382 5.60 -13.22 -9.76
N LEU A 383 6.12 -12.77 -10.90
CA LEU A 383 7.37 -13.29 -11.46
C LEU A 383 8.59 -13.00 -10.56
N ALA A 384 8.61 -11.84 -9.90
CA ALA A 384 9.63 -11.51 -8.92
C ALA A 384 9.58 -12.46 -7.72
N ALA A 385 8.37 -12.80 -7.24
CA ALA A 385 8.18 -13.77 -6.17
C ALA A 385 8.66 -15.18 -6.56
N VAL A 386 8.43 -15.62 -7.80
CA VAL A 386 8.98 -16.89 -8.31
C VAL A 386 10.52 -16.83 -8.36
N ALA A 387 11.11 -15.75 -8.88
CA ALA A 387 12.56 -15.57 -8.90
C ALA A 387 13.19 -15.49 -7.50
N ALA A 388 12.42 -15.08 -6.50
CA ALA A 388 12.77 -15.06 -5.09
C ALA A 388 12.47 -16.39 -4.36
N GLY A 389 12.04 -17.43 -5.09
CA GLY A 389 11.79 -18.77 -4.54
C GLY A 389 10.53 -18.88 -3.67
N LEU A 390 9.60 -17.92 -3.74
CA LEU A 390 8.44 -17.90 -2.86
C LEU A 390 7.33 -18.89 -3.28
N GLY A 391 7.28 -19.25 -4.57
CA GLY A 391 6.23 -20.09 -5.13
C GLY A 391 6.40 -20.36 -6.62
N HIS A 392 5.33 -20.87 -7.26
CA HIS A 392 5.26 -21.10 -8.71
C HIS A 392 4.11 -20.33 -9.33
N LEU A 393 4.26 -19.89 -10.58
CA LEU A 393 3.13 -19.36 -11.32
C LEU A 393 2.08 -20.45 -11.58
N LEU A 394 0.81 -20.05 -11.45
CA LEU A 394 -0.33 -20.81 -11.94
C LEU A 394 -0.76 -20.32 -13.32
N HIS A 395 -1.72 -21.03 -13.91
CA HIS A 395 -2.35 -20.63 -15.17
C HIS A 395 -2.95 -19.23 -15.14
N THR A 396 -3.42 -18.77 -13.98
CA THR A 396 -3.97 -17.42 -13.78
C THR A 396 -2.90 -16.32 -13.86
N GLY A 397 -1.62 -16.67 -13.79
CA GLY A 397 -0.51 -15.74 -13.62
C GLY A 397 -0.26 -15.32 -12.17
N ALA A 398 -1.10 -15.71 -11.22
CA ALA A 398 -0.82 -15.55 -9.79
C ALA A 398 0.13 -16.65 -9.28
N VAL A 399 0.75 -16.40 -8.14
CA VAL A 399 1.69 -17.34 -7.50
C VAL A 399 0.93 -18.28 -6.58
N TRP A 400 1.20 -19.58 -6.73
CA TRP A 400 0.91 -20.58 -5.72
C TRP A 400 2.07 -20.69 -4.74
N THR A 401 1.76 -20.64 -3.45
CA THR A 401 2.71 -20.98 -2.39
C THR A 401 2.21 -22.20 -1.61
N PRO A 402 3.11 -23.07 -1.12
CA PRO A 402 2.72 -24.28 -0.38
C PRO A 402 1.87 -23.98 0.86
N GLU A 403 2.19 -22.89 1.57
CA GLU A 403 1.53 -22.54 2.84
C GLU A 403 0.18 -21.84 2.65
N TYR A 404 0.03 -21.10 1.56
CA TYR A 404 -1.05 -20.11 1.43
C TYR A 404 -1.79 -20.15 0.11
N ASP A 405 -1.56 -21.16 -0.71
CA ASP A 405 -2.23 -21.34 -2.00
C ASP A 405 -2.06 -20.10 -2.90
N THR A 406 -3.14 -19.55 -3.47
CA THR A 406 -3.09 -18.40 -4.40
C THR A 406 -3.34 -17.05 -3.72
N ARG A 407 -3.52 -17.06 -2.40
CA ARG A 407 -4.00 -15.89 -1.65
C ARG A 407 -2.91 -14.88 -1.30
N VAL A 408 -1.71 -15.03 -1.83
CA VAL A 408 -0.60 -14.15 -1.48
C VAL A 408 -0.51 -12.99 -2.48
N LEU A 409 -0.50 -11.78 -1.96
CA LEU A 409 -0.15 -10.56 -2.68
C LEU A 409 1.32 -10.26 -2.44
N PHE A 410 2.00 -9.69 -3.43
CA PHE A 410 3.45 -9.41 -3.35
C PHE A 410 3.75 -7.94 -3.61
N ILE A 411 4.84 -7.46 -3.00
CA ILE A 411 5.48 -6.17 -3.26
C ILE A 411 6.99 -6.37 -3.35
N SER A 412 7.67 -5.54 -4.12
CA SER A 412 9.12 -5.65 -4.33
C SER A 412 9.86 -4.43 -3.81
N VAL A 413 10.98 -4.67 -3.12
CA VAL A 413 11.98 -3.68 -2.73
C VAL A 413 13.23 -3.92 -3.59
N VAL A 414 13.49 -3.03 -4.53
CA VAL A 414 14.67 -3.07 -5.39
C VAL A 414 15.79 -2.29 -4.71
N THR A 415 17.00 -2.86 -4.63
CA THR A 415 18.12 -2.25 -3.91
C THR A 415 19.46 -2.53 -4.58
N ASP A 416 20.43 -1.62 -4.39
CA ASP A 416 21.83 -1.83 -4.76
C ASP A 416 22.62 -2.67 -3.74
N ALA A 417 21.99 -3.08 -2.63
CA ALA A 417 22.58 -4.01 -1.68
C ALA A 417 22.84 -5.39 -2.33
N PRO A 418 24.05 -5.96 -2.21
CA PRO A 418 24.39 -7.28 -2.75
C PRO A 418 23.90 -8.39 -1.82
N LEU A 419 22.60 -8.64 -1.79
CA LEU A 419 21.99 -9.63 -0.93
C LEU A 419 22.11 -11.04 -1.53
N PRO A 420 22.43 -12.07 -0.73
CA PRO A 420 22.42 -13.45 -1.20
C PRO A 420 21.01 -13.86 -1.62
N PRO A 421 20.85 -14.57 -2.77
CA PRO A 421 19.55 -14.95 -3.28
C PRO A 421 18.95 -16.12 -2.49
N SER A 422 17.63 -16.13 -2.36
CA SER A 422 16.91 -17.28 -1.80
C SER A 422 16.92 -18.46 -2.79
N PRO A 423 16.95 -19.71 -2.29
CA PRO A 423 16.81 -20.89 -3.13
C PRO A 423 15.44 -20.89 -3.83
N LEU A 424 15.41 -21.38 -5.06
CA LEU A 424 14.15 -21.59 -5.78
C LEU A 424 13.33 -22.69 -5.10
N LEU A 425 12.01 -22.59 -5.18
CA LEU A 425 11.13 -23.62 -4.64
C LEU A 425 11.25 -24.90 -5.49
N ASP A 426 11.48 -26.03 -4.81
CA ASP A 426 11.67 -27.34 -5.46
C ASP A 426 10.37 -28.15 -5.59
N GLU A 427 9.29 -27.69 -4.97
CA GLU A 427 7.98 -28.35 -5.04
C GLU A 427 7.40 -28.28 -6.46
N ALA A 428 6.62 -29.30 -6.84
CA ALA A 428 5.97 -29.30 -8.15
C ALA A 428 4.77 -28.35 -8.16
N ALA A 429 4.68 -27.50 -9.19
CA ALA A 429 3.52 -26.63 -9.37
C ALA A 429 2.23 -27.47 -9.57
N PRO A 430 1.13 -27.15 -8.87
CA PRO A 430 -0.09 -27.96 -8.88
C PRO A 430 -0.89 -27.86 -10.21
N CYS A 431 -0.44 -27.03 -11.15
CA CYS A 431 -1.17 -26.74 -12.38
C CYS A 431 -1.05 -27.84 -13.46
N ALA A 432 -0.04 -28.70 -13.39
CA ALA A 432 0.29 -29.64 -14.48
C ALA A 432 -0.84 -30.65 -14.79
N ALA A 433 -1.52 -31.16 -13.76
CA ALA A 433 -2.62 -32.13 -13.87
C ALA A 433 -4.00 -31.50 -13.61
N CYS A 434 -4.08 -30.17 -13.58
CA CYS A 434 -5.29 -29.44 -13.22
C CYS A 434 -6.25 -29.35 -14.43
N HIS A 435 -7.55 -29.53 -14.19
CA HIS A 435 -8.61 -29.37 -15.21
C HIS A 435 -8.90 -27.89 -15.59
N ARG A 436 -8.07 -26.95 -15.12
CA ARG A 436 -8.13 -25.50 -15.41
C ARG A 436 -9.47 -24.84 -15.02
N PRO A 437 -9.94 -24.97 -13.76
CA PRO A 437 -11.18 -24.31 -13.31
C PRO A 437 -11.13 -22.78 -13.46
N CYS A 438 -9.94 -22.18 -13.42
CA CYS A 438 -9.75 -20.76 -13.63
C CYS A 438 -10.15 -20.27 -15.04
N VAL A 439 -9.94 -21.09 -16.07
CA VAL A 439 -10.35 -20.76 -17.45
C VAL A 439 -11.88 -20.76 -17.54
N ALA A 440 -12.53 -21.79 -16.98
CA ALA A 440 -13.99 -21.89 -16.94
C ALA A 440 -14.64 -20.77 -16.12
N ALA A 441 -14.00 -20.34 -15.04
CA ALA A 441 -14.52 -19.30 -14.15
C ALA A 441 -14.33 -17.86 -14.71
N CYS A 442 -13.50 -17.64 -15.73
CA CYS A 442 -13.22 -16.31 -16.25
C CYS A 442 -14.42 -15.77 -17.05
N PRO A 443 -15.13 -14.72 -16.58
CA PRO A 443 -16.38 -14.30 -17.20
C PRO A 443 -16.17 -13.67 -18.59
N THR A 444 -15.01 -13.07 -18.85
CA THR A 444 -14.68 -12.44 -20.13
C THR A 444 -13.92 -13.34 -21.10
N LYS A 445 -13.65 -14.60 -20.71
CA LYS A 445 -12.81 -15.55 -21.47
C LYS A 445 -11.40 -15.01 -21.76
N ALA A 446 -10.89 -14.16 -20.86
CA ALA A 446 -9.57 -13.56 -21.01
C ALA A 446 -8.41 -14.55 -20.81
N LEU A 447 -8.61 -15.59 -19.99
CA LEU A 447 -7.61 -16.66 -19.79
C LEU A 447 -7.73 -17.70 -20.90
N SER A 448 -6.71 -17.77 -21.76
CA SER A 448 -6.62 -18.77 -22.83
C SER A 448 -6.26 -20.15 -22.27
N THR A 449 -6.54 -21.22 -23.02
CA THR A 449 -5.99 -22.57 -22.73
C THR A 449 -4.52 -22.71 -23.12
N THR A 450 -4.01 -21.80 -23.96
CA THR A 450 -2.59 -21.75 -24.36
C THR A 450 -1.72 -21.25 -23.22
N THR A 451 -0.46 -21.69 -23.19
CA THR A 451 0.50 -21.37 -22.14
C THR A 451 1.67 -20.57 -22.71
N VAL A 452 2.12 -19.57 -21.97
CA VAL A 452 3.40 -18.87 -22.19
C VAL A 452 4.43 -19.53 -21.28
N THR A 453 5.59 -19.87 -21.85
CA THR A 453 6.70 -20.49 -21.11
C THR A 453 7.95 -19.65 -21.25
N VAL A 454 8.61 -19.40 -20.13
CA VAL A 454 9.94 -18.79 -20.03
C VAL A 454 10.84 -19.69 -19.19
N GLU A 455 12.15 -19.51 -19.27
CA GLU A 455 13.12 -20.26 -18.49
C GLU A 455 13.86 -19.34 -17.52
N MET A 456 14.25 -19.88 -16.37
CA MET A 456 15.09 -19.20 -15.40
C MET A 456 15.96 -20.23 -14.71
N GLU A 457 17.30 -20.07 -14.78
CA GLU A 457 18.26 -21.04 -14.25
C GLU A 457 17.99 -22.49 -14.73
N GLY A 458 17.57 -22.66 -15.99
CA GLY A 458 17.25 -23.96 -16.58
C GLY A 458 15.94 -24.59 -16.09
N ARG A 459 15.13 -23.87 -15.30
CA ARG A 459 13.78 -24.30 -14.89
C ARG A 459 12.72 -23.60 -15.73
N ALA A 460 11.78 -24.37 -16.29
CA ALA A 460 10.66 -23.82 -17.03
C ALA A 460 9.62 -23.20 -16.09
N ILE A 461 9.22 -21.96 -16.36
CA ILE A 461 8.14 -21.23 -15.70
C ILE A 461 7.04 -21.03 -16.73
N SER A 462 5.83 -21.54 -16.43
CA SER A 462 4.72 -21.57 -17.37
C SER A 462 3.44 -21.00 -16.77
N PHE A 463 2.72 -20.17 -17.52
CA PHE A 463 1.46 -19.54 -17.12
C PHE A 463 0.53 -19.34 -18.32
N GLY A 464 -0.76 -19.10 -18.09
CA GLY A 464 -1.73 -18.98 -19.19
C GLY A 464 -1.52 -17.72 -20.01
N ALA A 465 -1.66 -17.83 -21.33
CA ALA A 465 -1.77 -16.66 -22.19
C ALA A 465 -3.03 -15.86 -21.83
N LEU A 466 -2.91 -14.54 -21.82
CA LEU A 466 -3.97 -13.64 -21.37
C LEU A 466 -4.33 -12.64 -22.46
N ASP A 467 -5.61 -12.55 -22.78
CA ASP A 467 -6.16 -11.36 -23.44
C ASP A 467 -6.23 -10.24 -22.40
N TRP A 468 -5.27 -9.32 -22.49
CA TRP A 468 -5.09 -8.26 -21.51
C TRP A 468 -6.31 -7.35 -21.41
N LEU A 469 -6.83 -6.88 -22.56
CA LEU A 469 -7.94 -5.94 -22.59
C LEU A 469 -9.23 -6.56 -22.05
N ARG A 470 -9.53 -7.83 -22.38
CA ARG A 470 -10.66 -8.56 -21.79
C ARG A 470 -10.52 -8.74 -20.29
N CYS A 471 -9.30 -8.90 -19.79
CA CYS A 471 -9.05 -9.03 -18.37
C CYS A 471 -9.26 -7.70 -17.64
N GLU A 472 -8.67 -6.62 -18.14
CA GLU A 472 -8.83 -5.27 -17.60
C GLU A 472 -10.30 -4.82 -17.62
N TRP A 473 -11.04 -5.15 -18.68
CA TRP A 473 -12.47 -4.89 -18.82
C TRP A 473 -13.27 -5.36 -17.59
N ALA A 474 -12.97 -6.56 -17.11
CA ALA A 474 -13.60 -7.12 -15.92
C ALA A 474 -13.00 -6.55 -14.64
N LYS A 475 -11.69 -6.72 -14.40
CA LYS A 475 -11.12 -6.48 -13.07
C LYS A 475 -10.75 -5.02 -12.82
N ARG A 476 -10.23 -4.29 -13.81
CA ARG A 476 -9.77 -2.90 -13.62
C ARG A 476 -10.92 -1.91 -13.71
N TYR A 477 -11.82 -2.11 -14.66
CA TYR A 477 -12.93 -1.21 -14.93
C TYR A 477 -14.27 -1.69 -14.33
N GLY A 478 -14.34 -2.94 -13.85
CA GLY A 478 -15.52 -3.48 -13.17
C GLY A 478 -16.79 -3.46 -14.01
N LEU A 479 -16.66 -3.67 -15.32
CA LEU A 479 -17.77 -3.60 -16.26
C LEU A 479 -18.64 -4.85 -16.26
N VAL A 480 -18.14 -5.97 -15.74
CA VAL A 480 -18.84 -7.25 -15.73
C VAL A 480 -19.32 -7.58 -14.32
N GLY A 481 -20.62 -7.76 -14.15
CA GLY A 481 -21.25 -8.00 -12.85
C GLY A 481 -20.74 -9.27 -12.17
N ALA A 482 -20.48 -10.33 -12.94
CA ALA A 482 -19.96 -11.61 -12.45
C ALA A 482 -18.53 -11.54 -11.87
N GLU A 483 -17.80 -10.45 -12.09
CA GLU A 483 -16.46 -10.23 -11.52
C GLU A 483 -16.49 -9.81 -10.04
N GLY A 484 -17.68 -9.48 -9.52
CA GLY A 484 -17.87 -8.94 -8.17
C GLY A 484 -18.90 -7.81 -8.06
N PRO A 485 -19.00 -6.87 -9.03
CA PRO A 485 -19.89 -5.71 -8.92
C PRO A 485 -21.37 -6.03 -8.68
N ARG A 486 -21.92 -7.12 -9.22
CA ARG A 486 -23.36 -7.41 -9.03
C ARG A 486 -23.73 -7.65 -7.56
N TRP A 487 -22.81 -8.15 -6.74
CA TRP A 487 -23.05 -8.46 -5.33
C TRP A 487 -22.98 -7.25 -4.40
N ILE A 488 -22.50 -6.10 -4.88
CA ILE A 488 -22.69 -4.81 -4.20
C ILE A 488 -23.88 -4.03 -4.76
N GLY A 489 -24.72 -4.67 -5.58
CA GLY A 489 -25.86 -4.06 -6.23
C GLY A 489 -25.50 -3.22 -7.47
N SER A 490 -24.33 -3.43 -8.08
CA SER A 490 -24.04 -2.79 -9.37
C SER A 490 -24.95 -3.34 -10.46
N LEU A 491 -25.56 -2.45 -11.24
CA LEU A 491 -26.38 -2.80 -12.40
C LEU A 491 -25.57 -2.82 -13.71
N THR A 492 -24.31 -2.36 -13.68
CA THR A 492 -23.45 -2.42 -14.87
C THR A 492 -23.04 -3.88 -15.13
N ASP A 493 -23.38 -4.39 -16.31
CA ASP A 493 -23.01 -5.73 -16.77
C ASP A 493 -22.79 -5.74 -18.29
N ILE A 494 -21.66 -5.16 -18.71
CA ILE A 494 -21.27 -4.96 -20.10
C ILE A 494 -20.10 -5.90 -20.39
N TYR A 495 -20.33 -6.91 -21.22
CA TYR A 495 -19.30 -7.85 -21.66
C TYR A 495 -18.50 -7.29 -22.84
N PRO A 496 -17.21 -7.65 -22.97
CA PRO A 496 -16.43 -7.31 -24.15
C PRO A 496 -17.06 -7.92 -25.41
N PRO A 497 -16.92 -7.26 -26.58
CA PRO A 497 -17.45 -7.78 -27.83
C PRO A 497 -16.85 -9.15 -28.20
N ASP A 498 -17.52 -9.88 -29.08
CA ASP A 498 -16.93 -11.06 -29.71
C ASP A 498 -15.78 -10.64 -30.63
N GLY A 499 -14.70 -11.42 -30.66
CA GLY A 499 -13.51 -11.11 -31.45
C GLY A 499 -12.48 -10.22 -30.74
N GLU A 500 -11.73 -9.44 -31.52
CA GLU A 500 -10.66 -8.55 -31.03
C GLU A 500 -11.28 -7.33 -30.32
N VAL A 501 -10.77 -7.03 -29.12
CA VAL A 501 -11.23 -5.89 -28.33
C VAL A 501 -10.35 -4.69 -28.64
N THR A 502 -10.94 -3.57 -29.06
CA THR A 502 -10.18 -2.36 -29.37
C THR A 502 -10.15 -1.37 -28.20
N PRO A 503 -9.18 -0.42 -28.19
CA PRO A 503 -9.20 0.74 -27.30
C PRO A 503 -10.56 1.47 -27.28
N GLY A 504 -11.16 1.67 -28.45
CA GLY A 504 -12.41 2.40 -28.62
C GLY A 504 -13.59 1.68 -27.98
N ASP A 505 -13.64 0.36 -28.09
CA ASP A 505 -14.66 -0.47 -27.43
C ASP A 505 -14.59 -0.30 -25.91
N LEU A 506 -13.38 -0.34 -25.35
CA LEU A 506 -13.16 -0.20 -23.92
C LEU A 506 -13.60 1.18 -23.42
N LEU A 507 -13.21 2.26 -24.10
CA LEU A 507 -13.61 3.62 -23.70
C LEU A 507 -15.14 3.80 -23.79
N SER A 508 -15.76 3.28 -24.86
CA SER A 508 -17.21 3.33 -25.05
C SER A 508 -17.96 2.59 -23.94
N ALA A 509 -17.48 1.41 -23.55
CA ALA A 509 -18.06 0.65 -22.44
C ALA A 509 -17.80 1.32 -21.09
N TYR A 510 -16.59 1.85 -20.87
CA TYR A 510 -16.23 2.50 -19.61
C TYR A 510 -17.05 3.78 -19.35
N ALA A 511 -17.41 4.52 -20.41
CA ALA A 511 -18.31 5.67 -20.32
C ALA A 511 -19.73 5.32 -19.82
N GLN A 512 -20.14 4.06 -19.93
CA GLN A 512 -21.49 3.59 -19.55
C GLN A 512 -21.55 3.08 -18.10
N LEU A 513 -20.42 3.04 -17.39
CA LEU A 513 -20.38 2.64 -15.99
C LEU A 513 -21.26 3.56 -15.13
N ASP A 514 -22.01 2.98 -14.19
CA ASP A 514 -22.91 3.73 -13.32
C ASP A 514 -22.17 4.88 -12.60
N PRO A 515 -22.57 6.15 -12.83
CA PRO A 515 -21.92 7.34 -12.26
C PRO A 515 -21.83 7.34 -10.72
N SER A 516 -22.81 6.72 -10.06
CA SER A 516 -22.92 6.67 -8.61
C SER A 516 -22.11 5.51 -8.03
N GLN A 517 -21.91 4.43 -8.79
CA GLN A 517 -21.26 3.20 -8.30
C GLN A 517 -19.80 3.02 -8.77
N LYS A 518 -19.33 3.81 -9.75
CA LYS A 518 -17.99 3.68 -10.33
C LYS A 518 -16.82 3.65 -9.34
N HIS A 519 -16.97 4.23 -8.16
CA HIS A 519 -15.94 4.26 -7.10
C HIS A 519 -16.25 3.32 -5.93
N PHE A 520 -17.33 2.52 -6.00
CA PHE A 520 -17.70 1.54 -4.97
C PHE A 520 -17.46 0.08 -5.38
N LEU A 521 -16.99 -0.14 -6.61
CA LEU A 521 -16.83 -1.46 -7.22
C LEU A 521 -15.94 -2.39 -6.38
N CYS A 522 -16.42 -3.61 -6.16
CA CYS A 522 -15.67 -4.67 -5.49
C CYS A 522 -15.37 -5.79 -6.50
N ILE A 523 -14.09 -6.15 -6.62
CA ILE A 523 -13.59 -7.17 -7.55
C ILE A 523 -13.10 -8.38 -6.76
N VAL A 524 -13.45 -9.58 -7.25
CA VAL A 524 -13.15 -10.86 -6.60
C VAL A 524 -12.09 -11.67 -7.35
N GLU A 525 -11.98 -11.51 -8.67
CA GLU A 525 -11.16 -12.37 -9.55
C GLU A 525 -11.61 -13.84 -9.49
N PRO A 526 -12.76 -14.20 -10.12
CA PRO A 526 -13.33 -15.55 -10.07
C PRO A 526 -12.36 -16.66 -10.47
N CYS A 527 -11.42 -16.38 -11.38
CA CYS A 527 -10.38 -17.31 -11.79
C CYS A 527 -9.43 -17.69 -10.64
N LEU A 528 -9.04 -16.73 -9.80
CA LEU A 528 -8.22 -16.96 -8.60
C LEU A 528 -9.00 -17.69 -7.54
N ARG A 529 -10.25 -17.28 -7.30
CA ARG A 529 -11.15 -17.96 -6.37
C ARG A 529 -11.35 -19.43 -6.76
N ALA A 530 -11.55 -19.72 -8.04
CA ALA A 530 -11.69 -21.09 -8.53
C ALA A 530 -10.43 -21.93 -8.29
N CYS A 531 -9.23 -21.37 -8.52
CA CYS A 531 -7.98 -22.04 -8.15
C CYS A 531 -7.87 -22.28 -6.64
N HIS A 532 -8.20 -21.29 -5.80
CA HIS A 532 -8.19 -21.43 -4.34
C HIS A 532 -9.09 -22.59 -3.86
N LEU A 533 -10.29 -22.69 -4.39
CA LEU A 533 -11.25 -23.74 -4.03
C LEU A 533 -10.78 -25.13 -4.47
N HIS A 534 -10.32 -25.24 -5.72
CA HIS A 534 -9.77 -26.48 -6.24
C HIS A 534 -8.58 -26.98 -5.42
N LEU A 535 -7.63 -26.11 -5.09
CA LEU A 535 -6.45 -26.45 -4.28
C LEU A 535 -6.79 -26.88 -2.85
N ARG A 536 -7.98 -26.54 -2.36
CA ARG A 536 -8.48 -26.94 -1.03
C ARG A 536 -9.41 -28.14 -1.07
N GLY A 537 -9.55 -28.81 -2.21
CA GLY A 537 -10.44 -29.97 -2.37
C GLY A 537 -11.92 -29.62 -2.23
N ARG A 538 -12.30 -28.37 -2.50
CA ARG A 538 -13.70 -27.92 -2.54
C ARG A 538 -14.04 -27.66 -4.01
N GLU A 539 -14.65 -28.63 -4.66
CA GLU A 539 -15.22 -28.41 -5.99
C GLU A 539 -16.46 -27.50 -5.85
N ASN A 540 -16.59 -26.54 -6.78
CA ASN A 540 -17.72 -25.61 -6.86
C ASN A 540 -18.98 -26.31 -7.36
#